data_AF-A0A2V8LMC6-F1
#
_entry.id   AF-A0A2V8LMC6-F1
#
_cell.length_a   1.000
_cell.length_b   1.000
_cell.length_c   1.000
_cell.angle_alpha   90.00
_cell.angle_beta   90.00
_cell.angle_gamma   90.00
#
_symmetry.space_group_name_H-M   'P 1'
#
loop_
_entity.id
_entity.type
_entity.pdbx_description
1 polymer ?
#
loop_
_entity_poly.entity_id
_entity_poly.type
_entity_poly.pdbx_seq_one_letter_code
_entity_poly.pdbx_strand_id
1 'polypeptide(L)'
;AVGGSREPAVDTALRALEPYSGKPTASLIARSERLDPLHASVINGISGHVHEYDDTTPKNYIHPTPPLASALFAYASANRVSGV
;
A
#
# COMPACT_ATOMS: atom_id res chain seq x y z
N ALA A 1 4.37 6.20 -2.83
CA ALA A 1 3.74 5.94 -1.51
C ALA A 1 3.58 7.24 -0.72
N VAL A 2 4.58 7.75 0.01
CA VAL A 2 4.42 8.98 0.81
C VAL A 2 3.92 10.16 -0.02
N GLY A 3 4.57 10.46 -1.17
CA GLY A 3 4.15 11.54 -2.07
C GLY A 3 2.81 11.34 -2.78
N GLY A 4 2.36 10.09 -2.91
CA GLY A 4 1.05 9.75 -3.50
C GLY A 4 -0.04 9.51 -2.45
N SER A 5 0.27 9.60 -1.16
CA SER A 5 -0.61 9.14 -0.08
C SER A 5 -1.93 9.90 0.00
N ARG A 6 -1.99 11.15 -0.48
CA ARG A 6 -3.19 12.01 -0.47
C ARG A 6 -3.72 12.32 -1.87
N GLU A 7 -3.37 11.50 -2.87
CA GLU A 7 -3.93 11.63 -4.22
C GLU A 7 -5.43 11.27 -4.23
N PRO A 8 -6.29 12.00 -4.99
CA PRO A 8 -7.72 11.69 -5.09
C PRO A 8 -8.03 10.24 -5.52
N ALA A 9 -7.16 9.61 -6.29
CA ALA A 9 -7.28 8.21 -6.66
C ALA A 9 -7.16 7.28 -5.45
N VAL A 10 -6.26 7.59 -4.50
CA VAL A 10 -6.09 6.83 -3.25
C VAL A 10 -7.31 6.99 -2.36
N ASP A 11 -7.84 8.20 -2.21
CA ASP A 11 -9.06 8.44 -1.43
C ASP A 11 -10.29 7.75 -2.04
N THR A 12 -10.34 7.65 -3.37
CA THR A 12 -11.39 6.92 -4.07
C THR A 12 -11.29 5.42 -3.84
N ALA A 13 -10.09 4.85 -3.97
CA ALA A 13 -9.86 3.44 -3.68
C ALA A 13 -10.16 3.09 -2.22
N LEU A 14 -9.76 3.96 -1.28
CA LEU A 14 -10.01 3.77 0.15
C LEU A 14 -11.52 3.70 0.43
N ARG A 15 -12.30 4.68 -0.04
CA ARG A 15 -13.76 4.70 0.14
C ARG A 15 -14.45 3.51 -0.52
N ALA A 16 -13.96 3.05 -1.66
CA ALA A 16 -14.55 1.92 -2.37
C ALA A 16 -14.31 0.58 -1.66
N LEU A 17 -13.15 0.42 -1.01
CA LEU A 17 -12.72 -0.85 -0.43
C LEU A 17 -12.96 -0.95 1.08
N GLU A 18 -13.03 0.16 1.81
CA GLU A 18 -13.23 0.18 3.26
C GLU A 18 -14.45 -0.65 3.73
N PRO A 19 -15.63 -0.64 3.08
CA PRO A 19 -16.77 -1.45 3.50
C PRO A 19 -16.54 -2.97 3.44
N TYR A 20 -15.55 -3.41 2.68
CA TYR A 20 -15.18 -4.82 2.52
C TYR A 20 -13.94 -5.20 3.35
N SER A 21 -13.34 -4.23 4.04
CA SER A 21 -12.19 -4.47 4.90
C SER A 21 -12.60 -5.19 6.18
N GLY A 22 -11.79 -6.16 6.59
CA GLY A 22 -11.81 -6.77 7.90
C GLY A 22 -11.22 -5.86 8.99
N LYS A 23 -10.84 -6.48 10.11
CA LYS A 23 -10.34 -5.77 11.30
C LYS A 23 -9.12 -4.89 10.96
N PRO A 24 -9.10 -3.60 11.37
CA PRO A 24 -8.08 -2.64 10.96
C PRO A 24 -6.77 -2.79 11.73
N THR A 25 -6.01 -3.85 11.45
CA THR A 25 -4.75 -4.18 12.14
C THR A 25 -3.50 -3.68 11.41
N ALA A 26 -3.60 -3.34 10.13
CA ALA A 26 -2.48 -2.85 9.31
C ALA A 26 -2.55 -1.34 9.08
N SER A 27 -1.38 -0.73 8.87
CA SER A 27 -1.25 0.72 8.64
C SER A 27 -1.19 1.06 7.16
N LEU A 28 -1.75 2.21 6.81
CA LEU A 28 -1.52 2.85 5.53
C LEU A 28 -0.29 3.79 5.62
N ILE A 29 0.62 3.72 4.65
CA ILE A 29 1.85 4.51 4.65
C ILE A 29 1.50 6.00 4.54
N ALA A 30 2.03 6.81 5.45
CA ALA A 30 1.81 8.26 5.53
C ALA A 30 0.34 8.68 5.71
N ARG A 31 -0.50 7.80 6.25
CA ARG A 31 -1.92 8.05 6.55
C ARG A 31 -2.24 7.59 7.98
N SER A 32 -3.30 8.13 8.56
CA SER A 32 -3.76 7.78 9.91
C SER A 32 -4.69 6.56 9.92
N GLU A 33 -5.34 6.31 8.79
CA GLU A 33 -6.29 5.24 8.59
C GLU A 33 -5.60 3.87 8.64
N ARG A 34 -6.37 2.88 9.06
CA ARG A 34 -5.94 1.49 9.17
C ARG A 34 -6.98 0.60 8.52
N LEU A 35 -6.53 -0.47 7.87
CA LEU A 35 -7.37 -1.50 7.24
C LEU A 35 -6.87 -2.88 7.66
N ASP A 36 -7.55 -3.94 7.23
CA ASP A 36 -6.94 -5.26 7.30
C ASP A 36 -5.68 -5.33 6.41
N PRO A 37 -4.77 -6.30 6.63
CA PRO A 37 -3.52 -6.38 5.88
C PRO A 37 -3.69 -6.51 4.36
N LEU A 38 -4.75 -7.17 3.88
CA LEU A 38 -4.99 -7.34 2.45
C LEU A 38 -5.37 -6.00 1.83
N HIS A 39 -6.36 -5.30 2.36
CA HIS A 39 -6.79 -4.02 1.81
C HIS A 39 -5.74 -2.91 2.05
N ALA A 40 -5.03 -2.94 3.18
CA ALA A 40 -3.90 -2.04 3.40
C ALA A 40 -2.81 -2.21 2.33
N SER A 41 -2.53 -3.45 1.91
CA SER A 41 -1.56 -3.70 0.83
C SER A 41 -2.00 -3.09 -0.50
N VAL A 42 -3.29 -3.18 -0.83
CA VAL A 42 -3.86 -2.61 -2.06
C VAL A 42 -3.74 -1.09 -2.06
N ILE A 43 -4.17 -0.44 -0.96
CA ILE A 43 -4.13 1.03 -0.86
C ILE A 43 -2.69 1.56 -0.85
N ASN A 44 -1.78 0.89 -0.13
CA ASN A 44 -0.36 1.24 -0.15
C ASN A 44 0.26 1.07 -1.55
N GLY A 45 -0.15 0.05 -2.31
CA GLY A 45 0.30 -0.18 -3.67
C GLY A 45 -0.16 0.93 -4.63
N ILE A 46 -1.45 1.28 -4.60
CA ILE A 46 -2.01 2.37 -5.40
C ILE A 46 -1.29 3.68 -5.07
N SER A 47 -1.17 4.02 -3.78
CA SER A 47 -0.41 5.19 -3.34
C SER A 47 1.08 5.13 -3.72
N GLY A 48 1.63 3.92 -3.76
CA GLY A 48 2.97 3.57 -4.24
C GLY A 48 3.24 4.08 -5.65
N HIS A 49 2.28 3.84 -6.53
CA HIS A 49 2.43 3.88 -7.98
C HIS A 49 1.66 5.01 -8.66
N VAL A 50 0.75 5.71 -7.96
CA VAL A 50 -0.16 6.74 -8.53
C VAL A 50 0.54 7.85 -9.33
N HIS A 51 1.82 8.12 -9.04
CA HIS A 51 2.63 9.12 -9.74
C HIS A 51 3.63 8.53 -10.75
N GLU A 52 3.67 7.20 -10.91
CA GLU A 52 4.66 6.47 -11.72
C GLU A 52 6.12 6.83 -11.33
N TYR A 53 6.35 7.15 -10.06
CA TYR A 53 7.64 7.60 -9.51
C TYR A 53 8.39 6.51 -8.73
N ASP A 54 7.91 5.28 -8.84
CA ASP A 54 8.51 4.08 -8.29
C ASP A 54 9.49 3.45 -9.28
N ASP A 55 10.12 2.35 -8.88
CA ASP A 55 11.19 1.74 -9.65
C ASP A 55 10.70 1.04 -10.91
N THR A 56 11.53 1.00 -11.95
CA THR A 56 11.29 0.15 -13.12
C THR A 56 12.48 -0.80 -13.30
N THR A 57 12.21 -2.08 -13.53
CA THR A 57 13.26 -3.06 -13.84
C THR A 57 13.47 -3.18 -15.35
N PRO A 58 14.67 -2.88 -15.90
CA PRO A 58 14.89 -2.87 -17.36
C PRO A 58 14.70 -4.21 -18.07
N LYS A 59 14.80 -5.33 -17.35
CA LYS A 59 14.68 -6.68 -17.92
C LYS A 59 13.31 -6.94 -18.56
N ASN A 60 12.26 -6.35 -18.01
CA ASN A 60 10.88 -6.60 -18.41
C ASN A 60 9.97 -5.35 -18.27
N TYR A 61 10.53 -4.18 -17.96
CA TYR A 61 9.83 -2.90 -17.81
C TYR A 61 8.64 -2.96 -16.85
N ILE A 62 8.78 -3.72 -15.76
CA ILE A 62 7.79 -3.76 -14.68
C ILE A 62 8.21 -2.88 -13.52
N HIS A 63 7.23 -2.58 -12.67
CA HIS A 63 7.37 -1.90 -11.40
C HIS A 63 7.27 -2.91 -10.25
N PRO A 64 8.39 -3.55 -9.84
CA PRO A 64 8.31 -4.69 -8.93
C PRO A 64 8.12 -4.28 -7.47
N THR A 65 8.64 -3.12 -7.05
CA THR A 65 8.65 -2.75 -5.63
C THR A 65 7.27 -2.38 -5.10
N PRO A 66 6.40 -1.62 -5.79
CA PRO A 66 5.09 -1.26 -5.23
C PRO A 66 4.25 -2.45 -4.77
N PRO A 67 4.00 -3.51 -5.56
CA PRO A 67 3.20 -4.63 -5.08
C PRO A 67 3.90 -5.41 -3.95
N LEU A 68 5.21 -5.63 -4.04
CA LEU A 68 5.97 -6.39 -3.05
C LEU A 68 6.09 -5.67 -1.71
N ALA A 69 6.56 -4.42 -1.73
CA ALA A 69 6.74 -3.62 -0.52
C ALA A 69 5.40 -3.35 0.16
N SER A 70 4.32 -3.12 -0.60
CA SER A 70 3.01 -2.84 -0.02
C SER A 70 2.44 -4.05 0.71
N ALA A 71 2.57 -5.25 0.16
CA ALA A 71 2.20 -6.49 0.85
C ALA A 71 3.06 -6.72 2.10
N LEU A 72 4.38 -6.57 1.97
CA LEU A 72 5.33 -6.76 3.08
C LEU A 72 5.05 -5.80 4.24
N PHE A 73 4.94 -4.50 3.97
CA PHE A 73 4.72 -3.49 5.01
C PHE A 73 3.32 -3.57 5.62
N ALA A 74 2.29 -3.92 4.84
CA ALA A 74 0.97 -4.17 5.41
C ALA A 74 1.02 -5.33 6.42
N TYR A 75 1.65 -6.45 6.05
CA TYR A 75 1.83 -7.59 6.96
C TYR A 75 2.68 -7.23 8.19
N ALA A 76 3.83 -6.58 8.00
CA ALA A 76 4.75 -6.18 9.07
C ALA A 76 4.17 -5.12 10.02
N SER A 77 3.20 -4.32 9.56
CA SER A 77 2.51 -3.36 10.42
C SER A 77 1.45 -4.01 11.32
N ALA A 78 0.99 -5.21 10.97
CA ALA A 78 0.03 -6.00 11.73
C ALA A 78 0.69 -7.10 12.58
N ASN A 79 1.93 -7.49 12.26
CA ASN A 79 2.65 -8.59 12.88
C ASN A 79 4.07 -8.18 13.26
N ARG A 80 4.56 -8.67 14.39
CA ARG A 80 5.97 -8.49 14.75
C ARG A 80 6.84 -9.35 13.85
N VAL A 81 7.72 -8.72 13.08
CA VAL A 81 8.65 -9.39 12.15
C VAL A 81 10.08 -8.92 12.38
N SER A 82 11.06 -9.74 11.96
CA SER A 82 12.47 -9.34 11.83
C SER A 82 12.69 -8.74 10.45
N GLY A 83 13.54 -7.71 10.36
CA GLY A 83 14.06 -7.17 9.10
C GLY A 83 15.44 -7.73 8.72
N VAL A 84 15.96 -8.64 9.55
CA VAL A 84 17.21 -9.38 9.38
C VAL A 84 16.89 -10.83 9.10
#